data_AF-A0A1S3CYJ1-F1
#
_entry.id   AF-A0A1S3CYJ1-F1
#
_cell.length_a   1.000
_cell.length_b   1.000
_cell.length_c   1.000
_cell.angle_alpha   90.00
_cell.angle_beta   90.00
_cell.angle_gamma   90.00
#
_symmetry.space_group_name_H-M   'P 1'
#
loop_
_entity.id
_entity.type
_entity.pdbx_description
1 polymer ?
#
loop_
_entity_poly.entity_id
_entity_poly.type
_entity_poly.pdbx_seq_one_letter_code
_entity_poly.pdbx_strand_id
1 'polypeptide(L)'
;MDSNSSLIQKHILHAGKEYKEIKDGSKVHFHFVTQLCDSDNTILDDSRKLGKPMQLVLGKKFKLEVWETLVKHMSIGEISKFVCDKSWPENVGILGIEFYFPSQYVDQTELEKHDQVSAGKYTIGLGQAKMGFCSDLEDINSICLTVVSNLMKRYELDYAQIELLQVESPEEYEQESWQLTEAEKLASIPKLKEDGNTLYKAGNIQGALDKYSTALGYLEQLMLKEKPNDEDWKKLNDLKIPIQAIDVLKKFLVCS
;
A
#
# COMPACT_ATOMS: atom_id res chain seq x y z
N MET A 1 24.44 39.27 7.16
CA MET A 1 24.99 37.91 7.27
C MET A 1 24.78 37.27 5.90
N ASP A 2 25.86 36.86 5.25
CA ASP A 2 26.01 36.86 3.79
C ASP A 2 24.98 36.00 3.03
N SER A 3 24.23 36.64 2.13
CA SER A 3 23.15 36.06 1.33
C SER A 3 23.63 35.21 0.14
N ASN A 4 24.82 34.61 0.21
CA ASN A 4 25.42 33.91 -0.94
C ASN A 4 26.24 32.66 -0.58
N SER A 5 25.95 32.00 0.55
CA SER A 5 26.54 30.68 0.84
C SER A 5 25.79 29.60 0.05
N SER A 6 26.48 28.86 -0.81
CA SER A 6 25.91 27.73 -1.54
C SER A 6 25.44 26.63 -0.57
N LEU A 7 24.20 26.14 -0.74
CA LEU A 7 23.59 25.09 0.12
C LEU A 7 24.32 23.74 0.09
N ILE A 8 25.19 23.54 -0.90
CA ILE A 8 26.07 22.38 -0.99
C ILE A 8 27.50 22.88 -1.17
N GLN A 9 28.41 22.39 -0.34
CA GLN A 9 29.84 22.66 -0.43
C GLN A 9 30.57 21.37 -0.81
N LYS A 10 31.31 21.41 -1.92
CA LYS A 10 32.12 20.29 -2.40
C LYS A 10 33.59 20.52 -2.07
N HIS A 11 34.19 19.53 -1.42
CA HIS A 11 35.63 19.47 -1.16
C HIS A 11 36.21 18.24 -1.84
N ILE A 12 37.04 18.46 -2.87
CA ILE A 12 37.73 17.37 -3.57
C ILE A 12 38.87 16.87 -2.69
N LEU A 13 38.80 15.62 -2.26
CA LEU A 13 39.85 14.95 -1.48
C LEU A 13 40.86 14.26 -2.40
N HIS A 14 40.38 13.73 -3.53
CA HIS A 14 41.20 13.15 -4.58
C HIS A 14 40.64 13.55 -5.95
N ALA A 15 41.48 14.18 -6.77
CA ALA A 15 41.08 14.58 -8.12
C ALA A 15 40.80 13.36 -9.00
N GLY A 16 39.76 13.44 -9.82
CA GLY A 16 39.45 12.41 -10.81
C GLY A 16 40.44 12.41 -11.98
N LYS A 17 40.37 11.35 -12.79
CA LYS A 17 41.25 11.16 -13.96
C LYS A 17 40.66 11.75 -15.24
N GLU A 18 39.35 11.57 -15.41
CA GLU A 18 38.65 11.89 -16.66
C GLU A 18 37.27 12.47 -16.33
N TYR A 19 36.95 13.60 -16.93
CA TYR A 19 35.59 14.15 -16.89
C TYR A 19 34.78 13.62 -18.06
N LYS A 20 33.66 12.98 -17.76
CA LYS A 20 32.68 12.54 -18.74
C LYS A 20 31.33 13.11 -18.36
N GLU A 21 30.70 13.83 -19.28
CA GLU A 21 29.38 14.40 -19.08
C GLU A 21 28.35 13.30 -18.74
N ILE A 22 27.63 13.46 -17.63
CA ILE A 22 26.62 12.50 -17.16
C ILE A 22 25.23 13.04 -17.54
N LYS A 23 24.67 12.50 -18.63
CA LYS A 23 23.34 12.86 -19.12
C LYS A 23 22.24 12.07 -18.40
N ASP A 24 21.01 12.57 -18.43
CA ASP A 24 19.87 11.84 -17.92
C ASP A 24 19.71 10.49 -18.65
N GLY A 25 19.37 9.44 -17.89
CA GLY A 25 19.40 8.04 -18.33
C GLY A 25 20.75 7.35 -18.15
N SER A 26 21.83 8.07 -17.84
CA SER A 26 23.14 7.46 -17.55
C SER A 26 23.08 6.63 -16.28
N LYS A 27 23.78 5.49 -16.28
CA LYS A 27 23.95 4.65 -15.09
C LYS A 27 25.34 4.86 -14.48
N VAL A 28 25.39 5.22 -13.21
CA VAL A 28 26.63 5.43 -12.46
C VAL A 28 26.78 4.43 -11.32
N HIS A 29 28.03 4.11 -11.00
CA HIS A 29 28.41 3.20 -9.92
C HIS A 29 29.38 3.94 -9.01
N PHE A 30 29.06 4.03 -7.72
CA PHE A 30 29.92 4.75 -6.77
C PHE A 30 29.84 4.17 -5.36
N HIS A 31 30.88 4.42 -4.57
CA HIS A 31 30.84 4.19 -3.14
C HIS A 31 30.56 5.49 -2.40
N PHE A 32 29.80 5.41 -1.31
CA PHE A 32 29.48 6.55 -0.47
C PHE A 32 29.65 6.19 1.00
N VAL A 33 29.88 7.23 1.79
CA VAL A 33 29.82 7.19 3.24
C VAL A 33 28.95 8.36 3.66
N THR A 34 27.90 8.07 4.44
CA THR A 34 27.05 9.07 5.06
C THR A 34 27.43 9.17 6.52
N GLN A 35 27.69 10.38 7.01
CA GLN A 35 28.09 10.63 8.40
C GLN A 35 27.35 11.84 8.96
N LEU A 36 27.14 11.85 10.27
CA LEU A 36 26.68 13.04 10.99
C LEU A 36 27.80 14.09 11.02
N CYS A 37 27.40 15.36 11.03
CA CYS A 37 28.31 16.49 11.22
C CYS A 37 28.47 16.82 12.71
N ASP A 38 28.58 15.79 13.56
CA ASP A 38 28.88 15.92 14.99
C ASP A 38 30.40 15.97 15.23
N SER A 39 30.82 16.16 16.50
CA SER A 39 32.25 16.19 16.87
C SER A 39 32.99 14.91 16.49
N ASP A 40 32.27 13.79 16.48
CA ASP A 40 32.84 12.45 16.37
C ASP A 40 32.77 11.91 14.92
N ASN A 41 32.15 12.65 14.00
CA ASN A 41 31.85 12.25 12.62
C ASN A 41 31.21 10.85 12.54
N THR A 42 30.14 10.64 13.31
CA THR A 42 29.47 9.34 13.44
C THR A 42 29.01 8.83 12.06
N ILE A 43 29.52 7.66 11.65
CA ILE A 43 29.18 7.04 10.37
C ILE A 43 27.78 6.41 10.45
N LEU A 44 26.87 6.84 9.59
CA LEU A 44 25.52 6.31 9.46
C LEU A 44 25.44 5.17 8.44
N ASP A 45 26.09 5.33 7.29
CA ASP A 45 26.07 4.35 6.20
C ASP A 45 27.41 4.36 5.46
N ASP A 46 27.85 3.19 5.01
CA ASP A 46 29.08 3.01 4.22
C ASP A 46 28.87 1.85 3.24
N SER A 47 28.75 2.18 1.96
CA SER A 47 28.46 1.18 0.94
C SER A 47 29.59 0.17 0.71
N ARG A 48 30.80 0.42 1.22
CA ARG A 48 31.89 -0.57 1.16
C ARG A 48 31.64 -1.74 2.10
N LYS A 49 30.99 -1.51 3.25
CA LYS A 49 30.59 -2.58 4.18
C LYS A 49 29.52 -3.50 3.60
N LEU A 50 28.75 -3.00 2.63
CA LEU A 50 27.72 -3.75 1.92
C LEU A 50 28.27 -4.60 0.75
N GLY A 51 29.56 -4.50 0.44
CA GLY A 51 30.26 -5.34 -0.53
C GLY A 51 29.96 -5.03 -2.01
N LYS A 52 29.12 -4.04 -2.31
CA LYS A 52 28.74 -3.66 -3.69
C LYS A 52 28.54 -2.15 -3.81
N PRO A 53 29.03 -1.52 -4.90
CA PRO A 53 28.84 -0.09 -5.13
C PRO A 53 27.35 0.22 -5.36
N MET A 54 26.94 1.42 -4.97
CA MET A 54 25.61 1.94 -5.25
C MET A 54 25.44 2.13 -6.75
N GLN A 55 24.27 1.74 -7.27
CA GLN A 55 23.90 1.93 -8.67
C GLN A 55 22.77 2.96 -8.76
N LEU A 56 23.00 4.03 -9.54
CA LEU A 56 22.03 5.09 -9.75
C LEU A 56 21.84 5.33 -11.25
N VAL A 57 20.59 5.42 -11.70
CA VAL A 57 20.24 5.84 -13.05
C VAL A 57 19.71 7.27 -12.96
N LEU A 58 20.41 8.22 -13.58
CA LEU A 58 20.11 9.64 -13.52
C LEU A 58 18.82 9.99 -14.29
N GLY A 59 18.13 11.04 -13.87
CA GLY A 59 16.95 11.57 -14.57
C GLY A 59 15.64 10.83 -14.26
N LYS A 60 15.64 9.97 -13.23
CA LYS A 60 14.42 9.30 -12.79
C LYS A 60 13.69 10.06 -11.68
N LYS A 61 14.31 11.01 -10.96
CA LYS A 61 13.72 11.86 -9.90
C LYS A 61 13.02 11.13 -8.73
N PHE A 62 12.75 9.83 -8.84
CA PHE A 62 12.12 8.96 -7.85
C PHE A 62 13.09 8.46 -6.77
N LYS A 63 14.41 8.68 -6.91
CA LYS A 63 15.42 8.23 -5.94
C LYS A 63 16.41 9.36 -5.65
N LEU A 64 16.23 9.99 -4.47
CA LEU A 64 17.20 10.84 -3.79
C LEU A 64 17.91 11.84 -4.73
N GLU A 65 17.23 12.93 -5.07
CA GLU A 65 17.73 14.06 -5.89
C GLU A 65 19.12 14.56 -5.47
N VAL A 66 19.45 14.39 -4.18
CA VAL A 66 20.78 14.63 -3.62
C VAL A 66 21.86 13.96 -4.45
N TRP A 67 21.82 12.63 -4.54
CA TRP A 67 22.89 11.86 -5.16
C TRP A 67 23.02 12.18 -6.64
N GLU A 68 21.92 12.41 -7.34
CA GLU A 68 21.92 12.81 -8.75
C GLU A 68 22.72 14.11 -8.95
N THR A 69 22.50 15.09 -8.07
CA THR A 69 23.18 16.40 -8.12
C THR A 69 24.67 16.27 -7.77
N LEU A 70 25.02 15.49 -6.75
CA LEU A 70 26.42 15.33 -6.32
C LEU A 70 27.26 14.67 -7.41
N VAL A 71 26.81 13.52 -7.94
CA VAL A 71 27.59 12.72 -8.90
C VAL A 71 27.76 13.41 -10.25
N LYS A 72 26.80 14.23 -10.69
CA LYS A 72 26.90 15.04 -11.93
C LYS A 72 28.08 16.01 -11.92
N HIS A 73 28.54 16.43 -10.74
CA HIS A 73 29.68 17.32 -10.58
C HIS A 73 30.99 16.59 -10.33
N MET A 74 31.03 15.26 -10.42
CA MET A 74 32.21 14.45 -10.18
C MET A 74 32.86 13.96 -11.47
N SER A 75 34.18 13.84 -11.47
CA SER A 75 34.95 13.13 -12.50
C SER A 75 35.13 11.65 -12.16
N ILE A 76 35.42 10.81 -13.16
CA ILE A 76 35.66 9.39 -12.96
C ILE A 76 36.92 9.21 -12.09
N GLY A 77 36.78 8.45 -11.00
CA GLY A 77 37.84 8.21 -10.02
C GLY A 77 38.03 9.31 -8.98
N GLU A 78 37.19 10.36 -9.01
CA GLU A 78 37.22 11.43 -8.02
C GLU A 78 36.72 10.95 -6.65
N ILE A 79 37.31 11.47 -5.57
CA ILE A 79 36.80 11.33 -4.21
C ILE A 79 36.53 12.72 -3.66
N SER A 80 35.28 12.99 -3.31
CA SER A 80 34.85 14.29 -2.81
C SER A 80 34.02 14.14 -1.54
N LYS A 81 34.24 15.04 -0.59
CA LYS A 81 33.36 15.27 0.55
C LYS A 81 32.37 16.36 0.18
N PHE A 82 31.08 16.08 0.37
CA PHE A 82 30.03 17.07 0.22
C PHE A 82 29.46 17.39 1.60
N VAL A 83 29.35 18.67 1.91
CA VAL A 83 28.66 19.18 3.10
C VAL A 83 27.41 19.88 2.59
N CYS A 84 26.25 19.38 2.97
CA CYS A 84 24.96 19.94 2.59
C CYS A 84 24.37 20.69 3.79
N ASP A 85 23.78 21.85 3.54
CA ASP A 85 22.94 22.52 4.52
C ASP A 85 21.73 21.64 4.85
N LYS A 86 21.25 21.71 6.09
CA LYS A 86 20.08 20.95 6.56
C LYS A 86 18.82 21.30 5.77
N SER A 87 18.74 22.51 5.20
CA SER A 87 17.61 22.94 4.38
C SER A 87 17.60 22.32 2.98
N TRP A 88 18.67 21.62 2.56
CA TRP A 88 18.76 21.02 1.23
C TRP A 88 18.82 19.48 1.27
N PRO A 89 18.09 18.80 0.37
CA PRO A 89 17.21 19.35 -0.66
C PRO A 89 15.81 19.65 -0.10
N GLU A 90 15.13 20.60 -0.75
CA GLU A 90 13.79 21.01 -0.34
C GLU A 90 12.80 19.86 -0.55
N ASN A 91 11.91 19.63 0.43
CA ASN A 91 10.79 18.71 0.34
C ASN A 91 11.16 17.24 0.05
N VAL A 92 12.32 16.74 0.51
CA VAL A 92 12.65 15.32 0.41
C VAL A 92 12.55 14.58 1.74
N GLY A 93 12.30 13.27 1.64
CA GLY A 93 12.23 12.38 2.79
C GLY A 93 10.85 12.33 3.40
N ILE A 94 10.74 11.58 4.50
CA ILE A 94 9.49 11.47 5.23
C ILE A 94 9.41 12.67 6.18
N LEU A 95 8.59 13.66 5.79
CA LEU A 95 8.41 14.89 6.56
C LEU A 95 7.56 14.67 7.82
N GLY A 96 6.70 13.64 7.80
CA GLY A 96 5.89 13.25 8.94
C GLY A 96 5.39 11.83 8.85
N ILE A 97 5.35 11.16 10.01
CA ILE A 97 4.65 9.89 10.20
C ILE A 97 3.76 10.06 11.42
N GLU A 98 2.50 9.67 11.30
CA GLU A 98 1.57 9.58 12.42
C GLU A 98 1.18 8.11 12.62
N PHE A 99 1.15 7.68 13.87
CA PHE A 99 0.70 6.35 14.25
C PHE A 99 -0.51 6.50 15.17
N TYR A 100 -1.48 5.59 15.00
CA TYR A 100 -2.57 5.41 15.93
C TYR A 100 -2.42 4.06 16.62
N PHE A 101 -2.51 4.07 17.94
CA PHE A 101 -2.52 2.86 18.76
C PHE A 101 -3.87 2.78 19.47
N PRO A 102 -4.60 1.66 19.37
CA PRO A 102 -5.84 1.48 20.10
C PRO A 102 -5.65 1.71 21.61
N SER A 103 -6.66 2.27 22.26
CA SER A 103 -6.59 2.62 23.68
C SER A 103 -6.63 1.41 24.62
N GLN A 104 -7.14 0.28 24.13
CA GLN A 104 -7.28 -0.95 24.89
C GLN A 104 -6.17 -1.94 24.52
N TYR A 105 -5.73 -2.71 25.51
CA TYR A 105 -4.72 -3.74 25.32
C TYR A 105 -4.95 -4.94 26.23
N VAL A 106 -4.40 -6.08 25.82
CA VAL A 106 -4.28 -7.29 26.62
C VAL A 106 -2.83 -7.41 27.11
N ASP A 107 -2.64 -7.66 28.41
CA ASP A 107 -1.32 -7.98 28.97
C ASP A 107 -0.96 -9.42 28.59
N GLN A 108 0.21 -9.59 27.94
CA GLN A 108 0.61 -10.89 27.42
C GLN A 108 0.90 -11.91 28.54
N THR A 109 1.26 -11.45 29.74
CA THR A 109 1.44 -12.32 30.92
C THR A 109 0.12 -12.92 31.38
N GLU A 110 -0.94 -12.11 31.36
CA GLU A 110 -2.28 -12.57 31.73
C GLU A 110 -2.89 -13.46 30.65
N LEU A 111 -2.61 -13.16 29.37
CA LEU A 111 -3.02 -14.02 28.25
C LEU A 111 -2.31 -15.38 28.29
N GLU A 112 -1.03 -15.44 28.65
CA GLU A 112 -0.30 -16.71 28.83
C GLU A 112 -0.98 -17.60 29.89
N LYS A 113 -1.44 -17.01 31.00
CA LYS A 113 -2.17 -17.72 32.06
C LYS A 113 -3.55 -18.20 31.56
N HIS A 114 -4.27 -17.35 30.85
CA HIS A 114 -5.59 -17.66 30.30
C HIS A 114 -5.52 -18.82 29.30
N ASP A 115 -4.55 -18.79 28.39
CA ASP A 115 -4.35 -19.80 27.34
C ASP A 115 -3.65 -21.08 27.87
N GLN A 116 -3.28 -21.10 29.15
CA GLN A 116 -2.61 -22.22 29.81
C GLN A 116 -1.28 -22.61 29.13
N VAL A 117 -0.54 -21.62 28.65
CA VAL A 117 0.77 -21.80 28.03
C VAL A 117 1.91 -21.53 29.02
N SER A 118 3.11 -22.00 28.69
CA SER A 118 4.29 -21.73 29.51
C SER A 118 4.57 -20.22 29.58
N ALA A 119 4.89 -19.75 30.78
CA ALA A 119 5.34 -18.37 31.00
C ALA A 119 6.52 -18.06 30.06
N GLY A 120 6.48 -16.89 29.42
CA GLY A 120 7.49 -16.49 28.45
C GLY A 120 7.15 -16.83 27.00
N LYS A 121 6.08 -17.58 26.70
CA LYS A 121 5.75 -17.93 25.31
C LYS A 121 5.47 -16.70 24.45
N TYR A 122 4.69 -15.75 24.95
CA TYR A 122 4.33 -14.51 24.26
C TYR A 122 5.32 -13.40 24.62
N THR A 123 5.70 -13.31 25.89
CA THR A 123 6.60 -12.24 26.37
C THR A 123 8.04 -12.41 25.89
N ILE A 124 8.61 -13.61 25.97
CA ILE A 124 9.99 -13.91 25.52
C ILE A 124 9.96 -14.45 24.09
N GLY A 125 9.08 -15.40 23.79
CA GLY A 125 9.02 -16.06 22.49
C GLY A 125 8.58 -15.13 21.35
N LEU A 126 7.63 -14.22 21.61
CA LEU A 126 7.21 -13.21 20.63
C LEU A 126 7.78 -11.81 20.93
N GLY A 127 8.43 -11.61 22.08
CA GLY A 127 8.93 -10.30 22.49
C GLY A 127 7.82 -9.27 22.78
N GLN A 128 6.59 -9.72 23.04
CA GLN A 128 5.43 -8.84 23.20
C GLN A 128 5.06 -8.70 24.67
N ALA A 129 5.08 -7.48 25.19
CA ALA A 129 4.58 -7.20 26.54
C ALA A 129 3.06 -7.01 26.57
N LYS A 130 2.52 -6.33 25.54
CA LYS A 130 1.10 -5.95 25.44
C LYS A 130 0.66 -6.06 24.00
N MET A 131 -0.61 -6.42 23.79
CA MET A 131 -1.24 -6.46 22.47
C MET A 131 -2.44 -5.52 22.45
N GLY A 132 -2.36 -4.46 21.65
CA GLY A 132 -3.48 -3.55 21.44
C GLY A 132 -4.58 -4.20 20.62
N PHE A 133 -5.84 -3.88 20.92
CA PHE A 133 -6.98 -4.33 20.13
C PHE A 133 -8.01 -3.22 19.99
N CYS A 134 -8.74 -3.24 18.89
CA CYS A 134 -9.78 -2.27 18.60
C CYS A 134 -11.05 -2.59 19.41
N SER A 135 -11.73 -1.55 19.85
CA SER A 135 -13.12 -1.68 20.33
C SER A 135 -14.09 -1.79 19.15
N ASP A 136 -15.35 -2.14 19.41
CA ASP A 136 -16.43 -2.20 18.40
C ASP A 136 -16.71 -0.84 17.71
N LEU A 137 -16.15 0.25 18.26
CA LEU A 137 -16.23 1.60 17.72
C LEU A 137 -15.04 1.96 16.82
N GLU A 138 -14.04 1.09 16.73
CA GLU A 138 -12.82 1.30 15.96
C GLU A 138 -12.73 0.27 14.83
N ASP A 139 -12.99 0.74 13.62
CA ASP A 139 -12.70 -0.01 12.39
C ASP A 139 -11.49 0.58 11.65
N ILE A 140 -11.08 -0.08 10.57
CA ILE A 140 -9.95 0.36 9.73
C ILE A 140 -10.12 1.79 9.21
N ASN A 141 -11.35 2.20 8.89
CA ASN A 141 -11.62 3.53 8.34
C ASN A 141 -11.46 4.59 9.43
N SER A 142 -12.03 4.35 10.61
CA SER A 142 -11.93 5.25 11.76
C SER A 142 -10.48 5.46 12.20
N ILE A 143 -9.67 4.40 12.19
CA ILE A 143 -8.23 4.46 12.52
C ILE A 143 -7.49 5.28 11.46
N CYS A 144 -7.67 4.97 10.18
CA CYS A 144 -7.05 5.69 9.08
C CYS A 144 -7.42 7.18 9.09
N LEU A 145 -8.70 7.50 9.28
CA LEU A 145 -9.18 8.88 9.35
C LEU A 145 -8.63 9.63 10.57
N THR A 146 -8.47 8.95 11.70
CA THR A 146 -7.85 9.53 12.90
C THR A 146 -6.37 9.83 12.66
N VAL A 147 -5.62 8.89 12.06
CA VAL A 147 -4.22 9.08 11.66
C VAL A 147 -4.10 10.27 10.71
N VAL A 148 -4.92 10.32 9.65
CA VAL A 148 -4.91 11.42 8.68
C VAL A 148 -5.26 12.74 9.36
N SER A 149 -6.32 12.80 10.17
CA SER A 149 -6.71 14.02 10.88
C SER A 149 -5.60 14.54 11.79
N ASN A 150 -4.94 13.64 12.52
CA ASN A 150 -3.83 14.00 13.39
C ASN A 150 -2.61 14.47 12.60
N LEU A 151 -2.26 13.79 11.50
CA LEU A 151 -1.18 14.20 10.61
C LEU A 151 -1.44 15.61 10.06
N MET A 152 -2.64 15.85 9.52
CA MET A 152 -3.00 17.16 8.97
C MET A 152 -2.88 18.27 10.02
N LYS A 153 -3.40 18.04 11.24
CA LYS A 153 -3.34 19.01 12.34
C LYS A 153 -1.91 19.27 12.83
N ARG A 154 -1.12 18.22 13.06
CA ARG A 154 0.23 18.34 13.64
C ARG A 154 1.23 18.98 12.69
N TYR A 155 1.07 18.74 11.39
CA TYR A 155 1.94 19.27 10.35
C TYR A 155 1.35 20.51 9.66
N GLU A 156 0.27 21.08 10.23
CA GLU A 156 -0.40 22.29 9.73
C GLU A 156 -0.71 22.22 8.23
N LEU A 157 -1.07 21.03 7.76
CA LEU A 157 -1.41 20.79 6.36
C LEU A 157 -2.83 21.27 6.10
N ASP A 158 -2.99 22.05 5.05
CA ASP A 158 -4.30 22.51 4.62
C ASP A 158 -5.02 21.41 3.83
N TYR A 159 -6.32 21.20 4.12
CA TYR A 159 -7.19 20.36 3.31
C TYR A 159 -7.54 21.02 1.95
N ALA A 160 -7.07 22.24 1.71
CA ALA A 160 -7.52 23.17 0.66
C ALA A 160 -7.39 22.73 -0.81
N GLN A 161 -6.98 21.50 -1.12
CA GLN A 161 -6.95 21.02 -2.51
C GLN A 161 -7.69 19.69 -2.65
N ILE A 162 -9.01 19.75 -2.46
CA ILE A 162 -9.92 18.68 -2.88
C ILE A 162 -10.56 19.13 -4.19
N GLU A 163 -10.13 18.54 -5.30
CA GLU A 163 -10.79 18.71 -6.60
C GLU A 163 -11.84 17.61 -6.78
N LEU A 164 -13.12 17.99 -6.75
CA LEU A 164 -14.22 17.08 -7.08
C LEU A 164 -14.33 17.00 -8.62
N LEU A 165 -13.70 15.97 -9.19
CA LEU A 165 -13.63 15.81 -10.65
C LEU A 165 -14.97 15.43 -11.28
N GLN A 166 -15.76 14.58 -10.60
CA GLN A 166 -17.02 14.06 -11.11
C GLN A 166 -17.90 13.59 -9.96
N VAL A 167 -19.22 13.69 -10.14
CA VAL A 167 -20.24 13.06 -9.29
C VAL A 167 -21.07 12.14 -10.16
N GLU A 168 -21.18 10.88 -9.76
CA GLU A 168 -22.05 9.88 -10.41
C GLU A 168 -23.20 9.57 -9.47
N SER A 169 -24.42 9.66 -9.98
CA SER A 169 -25.63 9.23 -9.29
C SER A 169 -25.61 7.71 -9.14
N PRO A 170 -26.29 7.11 -8.14
CA PRO A 170 -26.34 5.65 -7.96
C PRO A 170 -26.75 4.87 -9.22
N GLU A 171 -27.48 5.49 -10.14
CA GLU A 171 -27.93 4.91 -11.41
C GLU A 171 -26.86 4.98 -12.52
N GLU A 172 -25.81 5.79 -12.34
CA GLU A 172 -24.80 6.10 -13.35
C GLU A 172 -23.53 5.24 -13.21
N TYR A 173 -23.38 4.46 -12.13
CA TYR A 173 -22.26 3.54 -11.92
C TYR A 173 -22.70 2.15 -11.47
N GLU A 174 -21.87 1.13 -11.72
CA GLU A 174 -22.11 -0.22 -11.22
C GLU A 174 -21.75 -0.28 -9.72
N GLN A 175 -22.76 -0.46 -8.87
CA GLN A 175 -22.56 -0.59 -7.43
C GLN A 175 -21.83 -1.90 -7.07
N GLU A 176 -20.80 -1.76 -6.23
CA GLU A 176 -20.09 -2.91 -5.67
C GLU A 176 -20.99 -3.75 -4.77
N SER A 177 -20.68 -5.04 -4.63
CA SER A 177 -21.48 -6.00 -3.85
C SER A 177 -21.75 -5.56 -2.41
N TRP A 178 -20.84 -4.81 -1.79
CA TRP A 178 -21.00 -4.34 -0.41
C TRP A 178 -21.94 -3.12 -0.29
N GLN A 179 -22.19 -2.40 -1.39
CA GLN A 179 -23.09 -1.24 -1.43
C GLN A 179 -24.55 -1.65 -1.62
N LEU A 180 -24.80 -2.85 -2.17
CA LEU A 180 -26.14 -3.38 -2.44
C LEU A 180 -26.80 -3.92 -1.17
N THR A 181 -28.05 -3.52 -0.95
CA THR A 181 -28.93 -4.14 0.05
C THR A 181 -29.30 -5.58 -0.35
N GLU A 182 -29.82 -6.35 0.60
CA GLU A 182 -30.24 -7.74 0.34
C GLU A 182 -31.34 -7.83 -0.72
N ALA A 183 -32.31 -6.91 -0.69
CA ALA A 183 -33.39 -6.83 -1.67
C ALA A 183 -32.84 -6.50 -3.07
N GLU A 184 -31.88 -5.58 -3.17
CA GLU A 184 -31.24 -5.22 -4.44
C GLU A 184 -30.39 -6.36 -5.00
N LYS A 185 -29.64 -7.07 -4.13
CA LYS A 185 -28.93 -8.29 -4.51
C LYS A 185 -29.88 -9.33 -5.09
N LEU A 186 -31.00 -9.58 -4.41
CA LEU A 186 -32.02 -10.53 -4.86
C LEU A 186 -32.61 -10.12 -6.23
N ALA A 187 -32.92 -8.84 -6.41
CA ALA A 187 -33.45 -8.30 -7.66
C ALA A 187 -32.42 -8.34 -8.82
N SER A 188 -31.12 -8.26 -8.51
CA SER A 188 -30.06 -8.30 -9.52
C SER A 188 -29.76 -9.70 -10.07
N ILE A 189 -30.04 -10.77 -9.31
CA ILE A 189 -29.73 -12.17 -9.68
C ILE A 189 -30.36 -12.60 -11.02
N PRO A 190 -31.66 -12.34 -11.27
CA PRO A 190 -32.26 -12.63 -12.58
C PRO A 190 -31.58 -11.90 -13.73
N LYS A 191 -31.23 -10.61 -13.53
CA LYS A 191 -30.57 -9.78 -14.54
C LYS A 191 -29.17 -10.32 -14.85
N LEU A 192 -28.36 -10.63 -13.83
CA LEU A 192 -27.02 -11.21 -14.00
C LEU A 192 -27.06 -12.56 -14.74
N LYS A 193 -28.07 -13.38 -14.48
CA LYS A 193 -28.29 -14.65 -15.20
C LYS A 193 -28.63 -14.40 -16.68
N GLU A 194 -29.46 -13.42 -16.97
CA GLU A 194 -29.84 -13.05 -18.35
C GLU A 194 -28.68 -12.43 -19.12
N ASP A 195 -27.91 -11.53 -18.49
CA ASP A 195 -26.71 -10.93 -19.06
C ASP A 195 -25.66 -12.00 -19.36
N GLY A 196 -25.44 -12.95 -18.43
CA GLY A 196 -24.56 -14.09 -18.64
C GLY A 196 -25.02 -14.98 -19.81
N ASN A 197 -26.33 -15.19 -19.97
CA ASN A 197 -26.87 -15.93 -21.12
C ASN A 197 -26.62 -15.20 -22.44
N THR A 198 -26.74 -13.87 -22.44
CA THR A 198 -26.52 -13.02 -23.62
C THR A 198 -25.05 -13.03 -24.03
N LEU A 199 -24.13 -12.84 -23.08
CA LEU A 199 -22.68 -12.91 -23.31
C LEU A 199 -22.24 -14.28 -23.81
N TYR A 200 -22.83 -15.34 -23.27
CA TYR A 200 -22.56 -16.70 -23.72
C TYR A 200 -23.00 -16.93 -25.18
N LYS A 201 -24.20 -16.47 -25.55
CA LYS A 201 -24.67 -16.53 -26.94
C LYS A 201 -23.81 -15.71 -27.90
N ALA A 202 -23.23 -14.62 -27.41
CA ALA A 202 -22.28 -13.79 -28.16
C ALA A 202 -20.87 -14.38 -28.25
N GLY A 203 -20.62 -15.57 -27.67
CA GLY A 203 -19.32 -16.25 -27.68
C GLY A 203 -18.32 -15.72 -26.64
N ASN A 204 -18.70 -14.73 -25.82
CA ASN A 204 -17.87 -14.26 -24.71
C ASN A 204 -18.12 -15.13 -23.46
N ILE A 205 -17.44 -16.28 -23.42
CA ILE A 205 -17.61 -17.26 -22.34
C ILE A 205 -17.06 -16.71 -21.01
N GLN A 206 -15.93 -16.00 -21.02
CA GLN A 206 -15.33 -15.46 -19.79
C GLN A 206 -16.27 -14.45 -19.12
N GLY A 207 -16.78 -13.48 -19.87
CA GLY A 207 -17.73 -12.51 -19.33
C GLY A 207 -19.03 -13.14 -18.83
N ALA A 208 -19.49 -14.22 -19.48
CA ALA A 208 -20.64 -14.98 -18.99
C ALA A 208 -20.37 -15.66 -17.65
N LEU A 209 -19.20 -16.29 -17.49
CA LEU A 209 -18.77 -16.93 -16.24
C LEU A 209 -18.64 -15.93 -15.10
N ASP A 210 -18.13 -14.73 -15.38
CA ASP A 210 -18.00 -13.67 -14.37
C ASP A 210 -19.39 -13.22 -13.86
N LYS A 211 -20.37 -13.06 -14.75
CA LYS A 211 -21.75 -12.70 -14.38
C LYS A 211 -22.45 -13.82 -13.60
N TYR A 212 -22.27 -15.09 -13.98
CA TYR A 212 -22.82 -16.22 -13.19
C TYR A 212 -22.14 -16.36 -11.82
N SER A 213 -20.83 -16.19 -11.76
CA SER A 213 -20.06 -16.24 -10.50
C SER A 213 -20.51 -15.14 -9.54
N THR A 214 -20.75 -13.94 -10.05
CA THR A 214 -21.30 -12.82 -9.26
C THR A 214 -22.69 -13.15 -8.71
N ALA A 215 -23.59 -13.68 -9.54
CA ALA A 215 -24.93 -14.08 -9.12
C ALA A 215 -24.90 -15.19 -8.05
N LEU A 216 -23.99 -16.16 -8.19
CA LEU A 216 -23.78 -17.22 -7.20
C LEU A 216 -23.25 -16.66 -5.88
N GLY A 217 -22.29 -15.72 -5.93
CA GLY A 217 -21.77 -15.05 -4.74
C GLY A 217 -22.86 -14.33 -3.96
N TYR A 218 -23.80 -13.67 -4.66
CA TYR A 218 -24.94 -13.00 -4.00
C TYR A 218 -25.89 -14.02 -3.36
N LEU A 219 -26.22 -15.10 -4.06
CA LEU A 219 -27.05 -16.17 -3.51
C LEU A 219 -26.41 -16.81 -2.27
N GLU A 220 -25.11 -17.08 -2.30
CA GLU A 220 -24.38 -17.65 -1.16
C GLU A 220 -24.37 -16.73 0.05
N GLN A 221 -24.14 -15.43 -0.15
CA GLN A 221 -24.21 -14.44 0.93
C GLN A 221 -25.61 -14.36 1.55
N LEU A 222 -26.67 -14.39 0.75
CA LEU A 222 -28.05 -14.38 1.24
C LEU A 222 -28.36 -15.68 2.00
N MET A 223 -27.97 -16.84 1.46
CA MET A 223 -28.19 -18.15 2.08
C MET A 223 -27.46 -18.33 3.41
N LEU A 224 -26.32 -17.66 3.62
CA LEU A 224 -25.58 -17.71 4.90
C LEU A 224 -26.35 -17.08 6.06
N LYS A 225 -27.29 -16.17 5.77
CA LYS A 225 -28.13 -15.53 6.79
C LYS A 225 -29.39 -16.33 7.10
N GLU A 226 -29.80 -17.20 6.19
CA GLU A 226 -30.98 -18.05 6.34
C GLU A 226 -30.65 -19.37 7.04
N LYS A 227 -31.62 -19.91 7.79
CA LYS A 227 -31.47 -21.23 8.42
C LYS A 227 -31.48 -22.32 7.34
N PRO A 228 -30.52 -23.26 7.36
CA PRO A 228 -30.51 -24.36 6.39
C PRO A 228 -31.84 -25.12 6.39
N ASN A 229 -32.40 -25.36 5.20
CA ASN A 229 -33.68 -26.05 4.95
C ASN A 229 -34.96 -25.31 5.34
N ASP A 230 -34.88 -24.05 5.75
CA ASP A 230 -36.06 -23.20 5.91
C ASP A 230 -36.69 -22.85 4.54
N GLU A 231 -37.92 -22.35 4.52
CA GLU A 231 -38.64 -22.05 3.28
C GLU A 231 -37.90 -21.05 2.39
N ASP A 232 -37.35 -19.99 2.98
CA ASP A 232 -36.63 -18.95 2.23
C ASP A 232 -35.23 -19.43 1.79
N TRP A 233 -34.57 -20.24 2.62
CA TRP A 233 -33.33 -20.93 2.22
C TRP A 233 -33.55 -21.86 1.03
N LYS A 234 -34.66 -22.62 1.02
CA LYS A 234 -35.02 -23.51 -0.09
C LYS A 234 -35.29 -22.74 -1.38
N LYS A 235 -36.02 -21.62 -1.31
CA LYS A 235 -36.26 -20.74 -2.47
C LYS A 235 -34.95 -20.23 -3.07
N LEU A 236 -34.00 -19.79 -2.23
CA LEU A 236 -32.67 -19.35 -2.67
C LEU A 236 -31.86 -20.51 -3.27
N ASN A 237 -31.93 -21.70 -2.67
CA ASN A 237 -31.25 -22.88 -3.16
C ASN A 237 -31.79 -23.35 -4.52
N ASP A 238 -33.10 -23.29 -4.72
CA ASP A 238 -33.75 -23.62 -6.00
C ASP A 238 -33.32 -22.65 -7.13
N LEU A 239 -33.05 -21.39 -6.79
CA LEU A 239 -32.46 -20.41 -7.72
C LEU A 239 -30.97 -20.66 -7.99
N LYS A 240 -30.22 -21.15 -7.00
CA LYS A 240 -28.79 -21.45 -7.09
C LYS A 240 -28.47 -22.62 -8.01
N ILE A 241 -29.17 -23.74 -7.86
CA ILE A 241 -28.93 -24.99 -8.59
C ILE A 241 -28.75 -24.80 -10.10
N PRO A 242 -29.66 -24.13 -10.83
CA PRO A 242 -29.52 -23.97 -12.28
C PRO A 242 -28.33 -23.08 -12.67
N ILE A 243 -28.02 -22.04 -11.91
CA ILE A 243 -26.89 -21.14 -12.19
C ILE A 243 -25.57 -21.87 -11.93
N GLN A 244 -25.49 -22.64 -10.86
CA GLN A 244 -24.31 -23.43 -10.50
C GLN A 244 -24.02 -24.51 -11.54
N ALA A 245 -25.05 -25.22 -12.02
CA ALA A 245 -24.88 -26.21 -13.08
C ALA A 245 -24.34 -25.57 -14.38
N ILE A 246 -24.84 -24.39 -14.75
CA ILE A 246 -24.38 -23.65 -15.92
C ILE A 246 -22.92 -23.21 -15.78
N ASP A 247 -22.54 -22.65 -14.63
CA ASP A 247 -21.17 -22.19 -14.36
C ASP A 247 -20.15 -23.35 -14.42
N VAL A 248 -20.48 -24.48 -13.79
CA VAL A 248 -19.62 -25.68 -13.79
C VAL A 248 -19.45 -26.23 -15.20
N LEU A 249 -20.55 -26.48 -15.93
CA LEU A 249 -20.48 -27.03 -17.29
C LEU A 249 -19.69 -26.14 -18.25
N LYS A 250 -19.78 -24.82 -18.09
CA LYS A 250 -19.08 -23.86 -18.96
C LYS A 250 -17.61 -23.70 -18.62
N LYS A 251 -17.22 -23.80 -17.35
CA LYS A 251 -15.80 -23.86 -16.95
C LYS A 251 -15.09 -25.07 -17.57
N PHE A 252 -15.77 -26.22 -17.63
CA PHE A 252 -15.21 -27.41 -18.29
C PHE A 252 -14.94 -27.20 -19.79
N LEU A 253 -15.76 -26.40 -20.49
CA LEU A 253 -15.60 -26.12 -21.92
C LEU A 253 -14.48 -25.12 -22.25
N VAL A 254 -14.04 -24.31 -21.29
CA VAL A 254 -12.95 -23.32 -21.47
C VAL A 254 -11.58 -23.97 -21.25
N CYS A 255 -11.51 -25.07 -20.49
CA CYS A 255 -10.26 -25.78 -20.19
C CYS A 255 -9.91 -26.92 -21.16
N SER A 256 -10.74 -27.17 -22.18
CA SER A 256 -10.59 -28.21 -23.21
C SER A 256 -10.31 -27.61 -24.57
#